data_AF-A0A520VQG4-F1
#
_entry.id   AF-A0A520VQG4-F1
#
_cell.length_a   1.000
_cell.length_b   1.000
_cell.length_c   1.000
_cell.angle_alpha   90.00
_cell.angle_beta   90.00
_cell.angle_gamma   90.00
#
_symmetry.space_group_name_H-M   'P 1'
#
loop_
_entity.id
_entity.type
_entity.pdbx_description
1 polymer ?
#
loop_
_entity_poly.entity_id
_entity_poly.type
_entity_poly.pdbx_seq_one_letter_code
_entity_poly.pdbx_strand_id
1 'polypeptide(L)'
;MRLSANFFRSVKRKIVRGIFQSDRFKRYLETSFFGQYFVRRQAVKSFDLMAGFVYSQILLCCVKLNIFNFLKDGPKDIGRMSDFLNLDKAKFDCLFMGASAIGLIEKDEDDVIDLTVQGHIFANDKGLLALILHHEMFYRDLMEPVAFLKEKDMETSLNKYWGYVEQRGVPSDAESEQKTENAKRYSELMAISQPLVTDQLFSAYDFTRHTSVLDVGGGKASFSIRLAKFIPGINVANLDLPEVCEEAKKNVKQAGLVDAIKIIPSNFFEDEIPSGYDLVTLIRVLYDHSEESVIKLLQLIRKSLSSNGKLLIAEPMANNIFPGISCDAYFWFYLTVMGKGRPRSSKELIALLRDSGFSKARCLKTTLPIQTGVVLAEA
;
A
#
# COMPACT_ATOMS: atom_id res chain seq x y z
N MET A 1 -36.59 7.86 -27.80
CA MET A 1 -36.27 6.85 -26.77
C MET A 1 -34.75 6.71 -26.64
N ARG A 2 -34.13 7.33 -25.63
CA ARG A 2 -32.71 7.09 -25.32
C ARG A 2 -32.61 5.81 -24.49
N LEU A 3 -32.22 4.70 -25.11
CA LEU A 3 -31.87 3.48 -24.39
C LEU A 3 -30.65 3.79 -23.51
N SER A 4 -30.80 3.65 -22.19
CA SER A 4 -29.74 3.97 -21.22
C SER A 4 -28.60 2.94 -21.30
N ALA A 5 -27.39 3.34 -20.91
CA ALA A 5 -26.22 2.45 -20.85
C ALA A 5 -26.46 1.17 -20.01
N ASN A 6 -27.44 1.19 -19.10
CA ASN A 6 -27.87 0.06 -18.30
C ASN A 6 -28.59 -1.02 -19.13
N PHE A 7 -29.33 -0.63 -20.18
CA PHE A 7 -29.99 -1.57 -21.09
C PHE A 7 -28.96 -2.36 -21.91
N PHE A 8 -27.97 -1.68 -22.48
CA PHE A 8 -26.88 -2.34 -23.24
C PHE A 8 -26.02 -3.25 -22.36
N ARG A 9 -25.75 -2.85 -21.10
CA ARG A 9 -25.05 -3.71 -20.12
C ARG A 9 -25.88 -4.97 -19.78
N SER A 10 -27.19 -4.83 -19.60
CA SER A 10 -28.11 -5.94 -19.31
C SER A 10 -28.19 -6.94 -20.46
N VAL A 11 -28.34 -6.45 -21.70
CA VAL A 11 -28.37 -7.27 -22.92
C VAL A 11 -27.03 -7.99 -23.12
N LYS A 12 -25.89 -7.29 -22.97
CA LYS A 12 -24.56 -7.90 -23.05
C LYS A 12 -24.37 -9.02 -22.01
N ARG A 13 -24.84 -8.81 -20.76
CA ARG A 13 -24.79 -9.85 -19.71
C ARG A 13 -25.66 -11.08 -20.05
N LYS A 14 -26.86 -10.87 -20.58
CA LYS A 14 -27.76 -11.97 -21.00
C LYS A 14 -27.17 -12.78 -22.16
N ILE A 15 -26.59 -12.10 -23.16
CA ILE A 15 -25.93 -12.75 -24.30
C ILE A 15 -24.70 -13.54 -23.84
N VAL A 16 -23.85 -12.94 -23.01
CA VAL A 16 -22.67 -13.63 -22.46
C VAL A 16 -23.07 -14.87 -21.64
N ARG A 17 -24.08 -14.75 -20.75
CA ARG A 17 -24.59 -15.90 -19.99
C ARG A 17 -25.13 -17.00 -20.90
N GLY A 18 -25.91 -16.64 -21.93
CA GLY A 18 -26.44 -17.60 -22.91
C GLY A 18 -25.35 -18.31 -23.70
N ILE A 19 -24.27 -17.62 -24.06
CA ILE A 19 -23.11 -18.21 -24.75
C ILE A 19 -22.43 -19.25 -23.85
N PHE A 20 -22.09 -18.90 -22.60
CA PHE A 20 -21.43 -19.81 -21.65
C PHE A 20 -22.30 -21.00 -21.22
N GLN A 21 -23.63 -20.90 -21.35
CA GLN A 21 -24.56 -21.99 -21.06
C GLN A 21 -24.85 -22.89 -22.27
N SER A 22 -24.48 -22.49 -23.49
CA SER A 22 -24.80 -23.25 -24.71
C SER A 22 -23.90 -24.47 -24.91
N ASP A 23 -24.49 -25.61 -25.28
CA ASP A 23 -23.75 -26.86 -25.52
C ASP A 23 -22.84 -26.80 -26.75
N ARG A 24 -23.14 -25.91 -27.71
CA ARG A 24 -22.28 -25.64 -28.86
C ARG A 24 -20.99 -24.92 -28.43
N PHE A 25 -21.09 -23.97 -27.50
CA PHE A 25 -19.91 -23.26 -26.98
C PHE A 25 -19.07 -24.16 -26.06
N LYS A 26 -19.69 -24.98 -25.21
CA LYS A 26 -18.99 -26.00 -24.42
C LYS A 26 -18.20 -26.97 -25.30
N ARG A 27 -18.85 -27.53 -26.35
CA ARG A 27 -18.16 -28.38 -27.33
C ARG A 27 -17.01 -27.67 -28.05
N TYR A 28 -17.17 -26.39 -28.41
CA TYR A 28 -16.08 -25.60 -28.99
C TYR A 28 -14.90 -25.42 -28.03
N LEU A 29 -15.17 -25.16 -26.74
CA LEU A 29 -14.15 -25.07 -25.70
C LEU A 29 -13.35 -26.38 -25.51
N GLU A 30 -14.01 -27.52 -25.71
CA GLU A 30 -13.40 -28.84 -25.53
C GLU A 30 -12.65 -29.35 -26.77
N THR A 31 -13.05 -28.93 -27.97
CA THR A 31 -12.55 -29.50 -29.25
C THR A 31 -11.61 -28.59 -30.04
N SER A 32 -11.62 -27.27 -29.80
CA SER A 32 -10.77 -26.31 -30.49
C SER A 32 -9.49 -26.00 -29.71
N PHE A 33 -8.37 -25.81 -30.41
CA PHE A 33 -7.10 -25.36 -29.82
C PHE A 33 -7.26 -24.05 -29.00
N PHE A 34 -7.94 -23.04 -29.54
CA PHE A 34 -8.19 -21.77 -28.84
C PHE A 34 -9.16 -21.94 -27.66
N GLY A 35 -10.13 -22.86 -27.81
CA GLY A 35 -11.06 -23.23 -26.74
C GLY A 35 -10.32 -23.86 -25.56
N GLN A 36 -9.50 -24.87 -25.83
CA GLN A 36 -8.70 -25.58 -24.84
C GLN A 36 -7.67 -24.66 -24.18
N TYR A 37 -7.02 -23.77 -24.94
CA TYR A 37 -6.12 -22.75 -24.38
C TYR A 37 -6.86 -21.82 -23.41
N PHE A 38 -8.04 -21.32 -23.77
CA PHE A 38 -8.87 -20.50 -22.90
C PHE A 38 -9.28 -21.25 -21.62
N VAL A 39 -9.76 -22.49 -21.75
CA VAL A 39 -10.17 -23.33 -20.61
C VAL A 39 -9.00 -23.57 -19.67
N ARG A 40 -7.83 -23.98 -20.18
CA ARG A 40 -6.63 -24.21 -19.37
C ARG A 40 -6.22 -22.95 -18.62
N ARG A 41 -6.21 -21.79 -19.29
CA ARG A 41 -5.87 -20.51 -18.66
C ARG A 41 -6.85 -20.12 -17.55
N GLN A 42 -8.14 -20.39 -17.73
CA GLN A 42 -9.14 -20.12 -16.69
C GLN A 42 -9.05 -21.12 -15.54
N ALA A 43 -8.75 -22.39 -15.80
CA ALA A 43 -8.52 -23.39 -14.77
C ALA A 43 -7.32 -23.02 -13.88
N VAL A 44 -6.19 -22.60 -14.48
CA VAL A 44 -5.01 -22.12 -13.74
C VAL A 44 -5.37 -20.93 -12.86
N LYS A 45 -6.04 -19.90 -13.39
CA LYS A 45 -6.48 -18.75 -12.58
C LYS A 45 -7.39 -19.14 -11.41
N SER A 46 -8.31 -20.08 -11.62
CA SER A 46 -9.19 -20.57 -10.55
C SER A 46 -8.40 -21.31 -9.47
N PHE A 47 -7.43 -22.13 -9.88
CA PHE A 47 -6.52 -22.80 -8.95
C PHE A 47 -5.66 -21.80 -8.18
N ASP A 48 -5.10 -20.78 -8.85
CA ASP A 48 -4.31 -19.73 -8.21
C ASP A 48 -5.12 -18.95 -7.16
N LEU A 49 -6.40 -18.67 -7.43
CA LEU A 49 -7.29 -18.02 -6.45
C LEU A 49 -7.51 -18.90 -5.21
N MET A 50 -7.65 -20.21 -5.40
CA MET A 50 -7.77 -21.17 -4.29
C MET A 50 -6.46 -21.33 -3.52
N ALA A 51 -5.34 -21.44 -4.24
CA ALA A 51 -4.01 -21.67 -3.67
C ALA A 51 -3.35 -20.40 -3.11
N GLY A 52 -3.89 -19.21 -3.38
CA GLY A 52 -3.30 -17.92 -3.01
C GLY A 52 -2.98 -17.77 -1.53
N PHE A 53 -3.75 -18.40 -0.63
CA PHE A 53 -3.41 -18.44 0.80
C PHE A 53 -2.09 -19.19 1.03
N VAL A 54 -1.91 -20.35 0.41
CA VAL A 54 -0.67 -21.14 0.49
C VAL A 54 0.51 -20.37 -0.09
N TYR A 55 0.33 -19.69 -1.23
CA TYR A 55 1.38 -18.85 -1.83
C TYR A 55 1.83 -17.72 -0.88
N SER A 56 0.87 -17.10 -0.20
CA SER A 56 1.15 -16.06 0.81
C SER A 56 1.93 -16.63 2.00
N GLN A 57 1.62 -17.85 2.44
CA GLN A 57 2.36 -18.52 3.52
C GLN A 57 3.78 -18.90 3.09
N ILE A 58 3.99 -19.38 1.86
CA ILE A 58 5.33 -19.69 1.33
C ILE A 58 6.19 -18.42 1.32
N LEU A 59 5.65 -17.31 0.80
CA LEU A 59 6.34 -16.02 0.80
C LEU A 59 6.68 -15.56 2.23
N LEU A 60 5.72 -15.65 3.16
CA LEU A 60 5.91 -15.29 4.57
C LEU A 60 7.01 -16.13 5.22
N CYS A 61 7.05 -17.45 4.95
CA CYS A 61 8.12 -18.33 5.41
C CYS A 61 9.49 -17.89 4.88
N CYS A 62 9.59 -17.55 3.59
CA CYS A 62 10.84 -17.07 2.99
C CYS A 62 11.35 -15.79 3.66
N VAL A 63 10.45 -14.87 4.01
CA VAL A 63 10.80 -13.64 4.73
C VAL A 63 11.21 -13.94 6.17
N LYS A 64 10.42 -14.72 6.92
CA LYS A 64 10.70 -15.05 8.34
C LYS A 64 12.02 -15.82 8.52
N LEU A 65 12.34 -16.69 7.57
CA LEU A 65 13.57 -17.48 7.55
C LEU A 65 14.74 -16.72 6.91
N ASN A 66 14.57 -15.45 6.54
CA ASN A 66 15.61 -14.62 5.92
C ASN A 66 16.23 -15.21 4.64
N ILE A 67 15.49 -16.00 3.87
CA ILE A 67 15.97 -16.65 2.64
C ILE A 67 16.45 -15.61 1.62
N PHE A 68 15.67 -14.54 1.43
CA PHE A 68 16.03 -13.48 0.48
C PHE A 68 17.33 -12.77 0.86
N ASN A 69 17.57 -12.55 2.15
CA ASN A 69 18.80 -11.92 2.62
C ASN A 69 19.99 -12.88 2.49
N PHE A 70 19.79 -14.17 2.76
CA PHE A 70 20.82 -15.20 2.64
C PHE A 70 21.33 -15.35 1.20
N LEU A 71 20.43 -15.28 0.21
CA LEU A 71 20.75 -15.40 -1.21
C LEU A 71 21.07 -14.06 -1.89
N LYS A 72 20.99 -12.92 -1.17
CA LYS A 72 21.11 -11.58 -1.77
C LYS A 72 22.46 -11.34 -2.44
N ASP A 73 23.53 -11.86 -1.84
CA ASP A 73 24.91 -11.66 -2.31
C ASP A 73 25.33 -12.71 -3.35
N GLY A 74 24.36 -13.43 -3.91
CA GLY A 74 24.54 -14.39 -4.99
C GLY A 74 24.27 -15.84 -4.59
N PRO A 75 24.39 -16.75 -5.58
CA PRO A 75 23.98 -18.13 -5.47
C PRO A 75 24.68 -18.90 -4.34
N LYS A 76 23.98 -19.87 -3.74
CA LYS A 76 24.46 -20.71 -2.63
C LYS A 76 24.17 -22.18 -2.89
N ASP A 77 25.08 -23.05 -2.43
CA ASP A 77 24.87 -24.49 -2.41
C ASP A 77 23.64 -24.90 -1.58
N ILE A 78 22.88 -25.90 -2.06
CA ILE A 78 21.68 -26.41 -1.40
C ILE A 78 21.92 -26.91 0.02
N GLY A 79 23.06 -27.56 0.28
CA GLY A 79 23.45 -28.05 1.60
C GLY A 79 23.65 -26.90 2.57
N ARG A 80 24.34 -25.84 2.14
CA ARG A 80 24.50 -24.61 2.95
C ARG A 80 23.17 -23.94 3.28
N MET A 81 22.21 -23.95 2.36
CA MET A 81 20.89 -23.39 2.63
C MET A 81 20.10 -24.27 3.61
N SER A 82 20.16 -25.59 3.46
CA SER A 82 19.56 -26.54 4.42
C SER A 82 20.11 -26.32 5.83
N ASP A 83 21.43 -26.21 5.98
CA ASP A 83 22.09 -25.97 7.26
C ASP A 83 21.71 -24.61 7.86
N PHE A 84 21.67 -23.57 7.03
CA PHE A 84 21.27 -22.22 7.45
C PHE A 84 19.84 -22.19 8.00
N LEU A 85 18.92 -22.91 7.35
CA LEU A 85 17.52 -22.93 7.74
C LEU A 85 17.25 -23.82 8.97
N ASN A 86 18.15 -24.75 9.28
CA ASN A 86 18.00 -25.72 10.37
C ASN A 86 16.63 -26.43 10.34
N LEU A 87 16.26 -26.92 9.15
CA LEU A 87 15.02 -27.65 8.91
C LEU A 87 15.29 -29.13 8.67
N ASP A 88 14.34 -29.98 9.05
CA ASP A 88 14.31 -31.37 8.57
C ASP A 88 14.27 -31.39 7.03
N LYS A 89 14.95 -32.37 6.43
CA LYS A 89 15.10 -32.48 4.97
C LYS A 89 13.75 -32.44 4.24
N ALA A 90 12.74 -33.17 4.72
CA ALA A 90 11.44 -33.18 4.06
C ALA A 90 10.71 -31.82 4.16
N LYS A 91 10.96 -31.06 5.22
CA LYS A 91 10.42 -29.70 5.40
C LYS A 91 11.17 -28.67 4.55
N PHE A 92 12.49 -28.80 4.46
CA PHE A 92 13.31 -28.03 3.54
C PHE A 92 12.84 -28.24 2.09
N ASP A 93 12.73 -29.49 1.64
CA ASP A 93 12.30 -29.85 0.29
C ASP A 93 10.89 -29.28 0.00
N CYS A 94 9.97 -29.36 0.96
CA CYS A 94 8.63 -28.77 0.83
C CYS A 94 8.66 -27.26 0.60
N LEU A 95 9.40 -26.51 1.44
CA LEU A 95 9.51 -25.06 1.30
C LEU A 95 10.24 -24.68 0.01
N PHE A 96 11.34 -25.36 -0.30
CA PHE A 96 12.15 -25.10 -1.49
C PHE A 96 11.32 -25.31 -2.76
N MET A 97 10.67 -26.47 -2.91
CA MET A 97 9.85 -26.76 -4.08
C MET A 97 8.66 -25.81 -4.18
N GLY A 98 8.05 -25.44 -3.04
CA GLY A 98 6.97 -24.45 -3.01
C GLY A 98 7.43 -23.06 -3.46
N ALA A 99 8.53 -22.56 -2.89
CA ALA A 99 9.10 -21.25 -3.22
C ALA A 99 9.58 -21.18 -4.68
N SER A 100 10.14 -22.27 -5.19
CA SER A 100 10.54 -22.37 -6.60
C SER A 100 9.33 -22.42 -7.55
N ALA A 101 8.29 -23.17 -7.20
CA ALA A 101 7.07 -23.25 -8.01
C ALA A 101 6.32 -21.91 -8.15
N ILE A 102 6.38 -21.04 -7.14
CA ILE A 102 5.84 -19.68 -7.22
C ILE A 102 6.87 -18.64 -7.70
N GLY A 103 8.05 -19.11 -8.14
CA GLY A 103 9.06 -18.31 -8.80
C GLY A 103 9.79 -17.33 -7.88
N LEU A 104 10.01 -17.66 -6.61
CA LEU A 104 10.81 -16.84 -5.68
C LEU A 104 12.29 -17.19 -5.71
N ILE A 105 12.61 -18.47 -5.87
CA ILE A 105 13.97 -19.02 -5.94
C ILE A 105 14.05 -20.03 -7.08
N GLU A 106 15.25 -20.31 -7.55
CA GLU A 106 15.51 -21.32 -8.57
C GLU A 106 16.77 -22.12 -8.22
N LYS A 107 16.93 -23.27 -8.87
CA LYS A 107 18.10 -24.13 -8.71
C LYS A 107 18.61 -24.53 -10.09
N ASP A 108 19.92 -24.49 -10.27
CA ASP A 108 20.58 -24.94 -11.49
C ASP A 108 20.89 -26.45 -11.46
N GLU A 109 21.64 -26.91 -12.46
CA GLU A 109 22.03 -28.31 -12.62
C GLU A 109 23.07 -28.78 -11.58
N ASP A 110 23.78 -27.84 -10.94
CA ASP A 110 24.86 -28.10 -9.98
C ASP A 110 24.38 -28.03 -8.51
N ASP A 111 23.07 -28.13 -8.29
CA ASP A 111 22.43 -28.01 -6.97
C ASP A 111 22.69 -26.64 -6.29
N VAL A 112 22.94 -25.60 -7.09
CA VAL A 112 23.11 -24.23 -6.62
C VAL A 112 21.78 -23.49 -6.68
N ILE A 113 21.41 -22.85 -5.57
CA ILE A 113 20.17 -22.09 -5.40
C ILE A 113 20.47 -20.60 -5.57
N ASP A 114 19.62 -19.92 -6.36
CA ASP A 114 19.65 -18.47 -6.53
C ASP A 114 18.25 -17.85 -6.44
N LEU A 115 18.21 -16.52 -6.39
CA LEU A 115 16.99 -15.75 -6.50
C LEU A 115 16.55 -15.64 -7.95
N THR A 116 15.25 -15.81 -8.19
CA THR A 116 14.67 -15.37 -9.46
C THR A 116 14.62 -13.84 -9.53
N VAL A 117 14.17 -13.28 -10.66
CA VAL A 117 13.84 -11.85 -10.78
C VAL A 117 12.88 -11.40 -9.67
N GLN A 118 11.84 -12.19 -9.36
CA GLN A 118 10.88 -11.85 -8.31
C GLN A 118 11.52 -11.94 -6.91
N GLY A 119 12.39 -12.93 -6.68
CA GLY A 119 13.17 -13.05 -5.45
C GLY A 119 14.07 -11.83 -5.22
N HIS A 120 14.74 -11.35 -6.27
CA HIS A 120 15.58 -10.15 -6.19
C HIS A 120 14.79 -8.88 -5.87
N ILE A 121 13.55 -8.74 -6.36
CA ILE A 121 12.68 -7.62 -5.99
C ILE A 121 12.45 -7.61 -4.46
N PHE A 122 12.12 -8.76 -3.87
CA PHE A 122 11.93 -8.86 -2.42
C PHE A 122 13.24 -8.67 -1.63
N ALA A 123 14.35 -9.24 -2.08
CA ALA A 123 15.66 -9.12 -1.42
C ALA A 123 16.20 -7.67 -1.36
N ASN A 124 15.75 -6.81 -2.27
CA ASN A 124 16.21 -5.42 -2.38
C ASN A 124 15.23 -4.39 -1.81
N ASP A 125 14.04 -4.80 -1.37
CA ASP A 125 13.02 -3.87 -0.88
C ASP A 125 12.62 -4.19 0.57
N LYS A 126 13.25 -3.48 1.50
CA LYS A 126 12.93 -3.59 2.93
C LYS A 126 11.49 -3.21 3.25
N GLY A 127 10.88 -2.31 2.47
CA GLY A 127 9.48 -1.90 2.60
C GLY A 127 8.54 -3.04 2.30
N LEU A 128 8.77 -3.77 1.19
CA LEU A 128 7.98 -4.95 0.84
C LEU A 128 8.13 -6.06 1.88
N LEU A 129 9.34 -6.34 2.35
CA LEU A 129 9.58 -7.36 3.40
C LEU A 129 8.85 -7.01 4.70
N ALA A 130 8.91 -5.75 5.14
CA ALA A 130 8.22 -5.28 6.33
C ALA A 130 6.70 -5.36 6.19
N LEU A 131 6.17 -5.02 5.01
CA LEU A 131 4.75 -5.19 4.70
C LEU A 131 4.37 -6.67 4.80
N ILE A 132 5.10 -7.60 4.18
CA ILE A 132 4.80 -9.04 4.23
C ILE A 132 4.71 -9.54 5.69
N LEU A 133 5.64 -9.13 6.55
CA LEU A 133 5.60 -9.49 7.97
C LEU A 133 4.37 -8.94 8.68
N HIS A 134 4.00 -7.69 8.40
CA HIS A 134 2.80 -7.05 8.96
C HIS A 134 1.49 -7.76 8.55
N HIS A 135 1.44 -8.34 7.34
CA HIS A 135 0.23 -8.99 6.84
C HIS A 135 -0.15 -10.26 7.61
N GLU A 136 0.73 -10.81 8.46
CA GLU A 136 0.37 -11.95 9.32
C GLU A 136 -0.88 -11.67 10.16
N MET A 137 -1.02 -10.46 10.71
CA MET A 137 -2.21 -10.06 11.48
C MET A 137 -3.44 -10.03 10.59
N PHE A 138 -3.33 -9.42 9.41
CA PHE A 138 -4.40 -9.33 8.43
C PHE A 138 -4.88 -10.72 7.98
N TYR A 139 -3.96 -11.64 7.70
CA TYR A 139 -4.31 -13.01 7.29
C TYR A 139 -5.02 -13.77 8.40
N ARG A 140 -4.63 -13.58 9.67
CA ARG A 140 -5.29 -14.18 10.82
C ARG A 140 -6.73 -13.69 10.98
N ASP A 141 -6.94 -12.40 10.82
CA ASP A 141 -8.26 -11.77 10.91
C ASP A 141 -9.21 -12.24 9.78
N LEU A 142 -8.65 -12.70 8.66
CA LEU A 142 -9.41 -13.24 7.52
C LEU A 142 -9.61 -14.76 7.53
N MET A 143 -9.24 -15.47 8.60
CA MET A 143 -9.45 -16.92 8.70
C MET A 143 -10.95 -17.29 8.73
N GLU A 144 -11.81 -16.41 9.23
CA GLU A 144 -13.27 -16.59 9.29
C GLU A 144 -14.00 -15.49 8.47
N PRO A 145 -13.84 -15.46 7.14
CA PRO A 145 -14.22 -14.31 6.32
C PRO A 145 -15.74 -14.06 6.27
N VAL A 146 -16.56 -15.10 6.48
CA VAL A 146 -18.02 -14.96 6.51
C VAL A 146 -18.50 -14.36 7.83
N ALA A 147 -17.87 -14.74 8.95
CA ALA A 147 -18.16 -14.15 10.25
C ALA A 147 -17.78 -12.67 10.24
N PHE A 148 -16.59 -12.35 9.73
CA PHE A 148 -16.11 -10.98 9.54
C PHE A 148 -17.10 -10.09 8.79
N LEU A 149 -17.72 -10.58 7.71
CA LEU A 149 -18.69 -9.78 6.93
C LEU A 149 -20.07 -9.64 7.58
N LYS A 150 -20.42 -10.50 8.55
CA LYS A 150 -21.74 -10.51 9.20
C LYS A 150 -21.74 -9.76 10.52
N GLU A 151 -20.65 -9.82 11.25
CA GLU A 151 -20.50 -9.20 12.56
C GLU A 151 -20.11 -7.74 12.40
N LYS A 152 -20.95 -6.82 12.89
CA LYS A 152 -20.74 -5.37 12.72
C LYS A 152 -19.53 -4.84 13.49
N ASP A 153 -19.20 -5.47 14.62
CA ASP A 153 -18.22 -4.98 15.59
C ASP A 153 -17.18 -6.06 15.92
N MET A 154 -16.81 -6.88 14.93
CA MET A 154 -15.75 -7.88 15.13
C MET A 154 -14.43 -7.17 15.45
N GLU A 155 -13.90 -7.43 16.64
CA GLU A 155 -12.64 -6.86 17.08
C GLU A 155 -11.47 -7.61 16.44
N THR A 156 -10.84 -7.00 15.43
CA THR A 156 -9.74 -7.62 14.67
C THR A 156 -8.38 -7.30 15.29
N SER A 157 -7.39 -8.16 15.06
CA SER A 157 -6.00 -7.95 15.49
C SER A 157 -5.45 -6.66 14.91
N LEU A 158 -5.73 -6.41 13.63
CA LEU A 158 -5.27 -5.24 12.91
C LEU A 158 -5.96 -3.94 13.38
N ASN A 159 -7.23 -3.99 13.77
CA ASN A 159 -7.93 -2.84 14.36
C ASN A 159 -7.32 -2.45 15.71
N LYS A 160 -7.03 -3.44 16.59
CA LYS A 160 -6.34 -3.19 17.87
C LYS A 160 -4.95 -2.57 17.69
N TYR A 161 -4.26 -3.01 16.66
CA TYR A 161 -2.95 -2.45 16.29
C TYR A 161 -3.05 -0.97 15.87
N TRP A 162 -4.22 -0.51 15.40
CA TRP A 162 -4.47 0.83 14.84
C TRP A 162 -5.27 1.80 15.72
N GLY A 163 -5.71 1.39 16.91
CA GLY A 163 -6.67 2.12 17.76
C GLY A 163 -6.25 3.54 18.21
N TYR A 164 -5.11 4.05 17.77
CA TYR A 164 -4.51 5.31 18.21
C TYR A 164 -5.18 6.59 17.64
N VAL A 165 -5.79 6.55 16.45
CA VAL A 165 -6.18 7.78 15.71
C VAL A 165 -7.38 8.57 16.29
N GLU A 166 -8.15 8.05 17.25
CA GLU A 166 -9.35 8.79 17.76
C GLU A 166 -9.58 8.75 19.28
N GLN A 167 -8.89 7.90 20.04
CA GLN A 167 -9.11 7.82 21.48
C GLN A 167 -8.13 8.72 22.23
N ARG A 168 -8.43 10.02 22.29
CA ARG A 168 -7.93 10.87 23.37
C ARG A 168 -8.74 10.62 24.63
N GLY A 169 -8.18 9.80 25.49
CA GLY A 169 -8.34 9.81 26.94
C GLY A 169 -7.02 9.32 27.51
N VAL A 170 -6.58 9.84 28.66
CA VAL A 170 -5.45 9.25 29.39
C VAL A 170 -5.99 8.03 30.14
N PRO A 171 -5.58 6.79 29.84
CA PRO A 171 -5.85 5.66 30.71
C PRO A 171 -4.59 5.30 31.50
N SER A 172 -4.74 5.02 32.78
CA SER A 172 -3.69 4.43 33.61
C SER A 172 -3.40 2.98 33.18
N ASP A 173 -2.16 2.55 33.42
CA ASP A 173 -1.64 1.16 33.34
C ASP A 173 -1.44 0.52 31.95
N ALA A 174 -0.86 -0.70 31.96
CA ALA A 174 -0.18 -1.45 30.89
C ALA A 174 -0.85 -1.50 29.49
N GLU A 175 -2.16 -1.24 29.38
CA GLU A 175 -2.84 -1.06 28.08
C GLU A 175 -2.32 0.18 27.32
N SER A 176 -1.89 1.21 28.05
CA SER A 176 -1.25 2.41 27.49
C SER A 176 0.10 2.06 26.83
N GLU A 177 0.93 1.27 27.51
CA GLU A 177 2.25 0.85 27.01
C GLU A 177 2.14 0.00 25.74
N GLN A 178 1.21 -0.97 25.71
CA GLN A 178 0.98 -1.80 24.53
C GLN A 178 0.46 -0.99 23.33
N LYS A 179 -0.42 -0.01 23.58
CA LYS A 179 -0.91 0.91 22.53
C LYS A 179 0.23 1.80 22.00
N THR A 180 1.10 2.31 22.88
CA THR A 180 2.28 3.09 22.48
C THR A 180 3.27 2.26 21.65
N GLU A 181 3.53 1.02 22.04
CA GLU A 181 4.43 0.12 21.29
C GLU A 181 3.86 -0.23 19.91
N ASN A 182 2.55 -0.52 19.80
CA ASN A 182 1.89 -0.75 18.52
C ASN A 182 1.97 0.47 17.60
N ALA A 183 1.69 1.67 18.13
CA ALA A 183 1.79 2.93 17.38
C ALA A 183 3.21 3.18 16.86
N LYS A 184 4.23 2.88 17.68
CA LYS A 184 5.64 2.98 17.29
C LYS A 184 6.02 2.00 16.17
N ARG A 185 5.61 0.74 16.29
CA ARG A 185 5.83 -0.30 15.26
C ARG A 185 5.12 0.06 13.96
N TYR A 186 3.91 0.58 14.03
CA TYR A 186 3.18 1.02 12.86
C TYR A 186 3.85 2.21 12.18
N SER A 187 4.22 3.23 12.95
CA SER A 187 4.95 4.38 12.44
C SER A 187 6.25 3.95 11.77
N GLU A 188 6.94 2.95 12.32
CA GLU A 188 8.14 2.36 11.73
C GLU A 188 7.84 1.68 10.40
N LEU A 189 6.80 0.85 10.33
CA LEU A 189 6.35 0.23 9.09
C LEU A 189 6.04 1.27 8.01
N MET A 190 5.36 2.37 8.37
CA MET A 190 5.11 3.46 7.43
C MET A 190 6.40 4.12 6.97
N ALA A 191 7.31 4.45 7.88
CA ALA A 191 8.59 5.06 7.53
C ALA A 191 9.43 4.17 6.60
N ILE A 192 9.50 2.86 6.86
CA ILE A 192 10.28 1.88 6.09
C ILE A 192 9.66 1.56 4.72
N SER A 193 8.34 1.62 4.61
CA SER A 193 7.61 1.40 3.35
C SER A 193 7.39 2.69 2.53
N GLN A 194 7.64 3.86 3.13
CA GLN A 194 7.50 5.16 2.46
C GLN A 194 8.24 5.25 1.11
N PRO A 195 9.45 4.67 0.93
CA PRO A 195 10.16 4.75 -0.34
C PRO A 195 9.37 4.23 -1.54
N LEU A 196 8.54 3.20 -1.36
CA LEU A 196 7.64 2.66 -2.40
C LEU A 196 6.72 3.73 -2.98
N VAL A 197 6.28 4.68 -2.15
CA VAL A 197 5.38 5.77 -2.52
C VAL A 197 6.18 6.97 -3.05
N THR A 198 7.27 7.32 -2.36
CA THR A 198 8.11 8.47 -2.71
C THR A 198 8.79 8.31 -4.08
N ASP A 199 9.17 7.10 -4.48
CA ASP A 199 9.74 6.84 -5.81
C ASP A 199 8.72 7.11 -6.94
N GLN A 200 7.45 6.77 -6.70
CA GLN A 200 6.38 7.07 -7.65
C GLN A 200 6.09 8.57 -7.70
N LEU A 201 6.16 9.27 -6.56
CA LEU A 201 6.03 10.72 -6.49
C LEU A 201 7.12 11.45 -7.28
N PHE A 202 8.40 11.12 -7.06
CA PHE A 202 9.52 11.76 -7.77
C PHE A 202 9.51 11.46 -9.28
N SER A 203 8.96 10.32 -9.71
CA SER A 203 8.81 10.03 -11.14
C SER A 203 7.60 10.72 -11.78
N ALA A 204 6.53 10.97 -11.02
CA ALA A 204 5.29 11.55 -11.53
C ALA A 204 5.25 13.09 -11.45
N TYR A 205 6.04 13.70 -10.56
CA TYR A 205 5.98 15.13 -10.27
C TYR A 205 7.36 15.78 -10.14
N ASP A 206 7.47 16.96 -10.76
CA ASP A 206 8.68 17.77 -10.73
C ASP A 206 8.65 18.72 -9.52
N PHE A 207 9.33 18.30 -8.44
CA PHE A 207 9.42 19.06 -7.20
C PHE A 207 10.38 20.25 -7.27
N THR A 208 11.25 20.37 -8.29
CA THR A 208 12.19 21.51 -8.40
C THR A 208 11.50 22.82 -8.77
N ARG A 209 10.19 22.77 -9.01
CA ARG A 209 9.32 23.94 -9.27
C ARG A 209 8.90 24.66 -7.99
N HIS A 210 9.22 24.08 -6.84
CA HIS A 210 8.79 24.54 -5.53
C HIS A 210 9.98 24.94 -4.68
N THR A 211 9.74 25.92 -3.82
CA THR A 211 10.72 26.44 -2.88
C THR A 211 10.38 26.08 -1.44
N SER A 212 9.10 25.82 -1.14
CA SER A 212 8.62 25.54 0.21
C SER A 212 7.54 24.46 0.25
N VAL A 213 7.84 23.32 0.89
CA VAL A 213 6.93 22.17 0.98
C VAL A 213 6.50 21.92 2.42
N LEU A 214 5.18 21.79 2.64
CA LEU A 214 4.60 21.32 3.89
C LEU A 214 4.05 19.90 3.73
N ASP A 215 4.69 18.95 4.39
CA ASP A 215 4.26 17.56 4.46
C ASP A 215 3.34 17.36 5.67
N VAL A 216 2.03 17.32 5.43
CA VAL A 216 0.99 17.17 6.46
C VAL A 216 0.76 15.68 6.70
N GLY A 217 0.85 15.24 7.95
CA GLY A 217 0.86 13.81 8.28
C GLY A 217 2.15 13.12 7.80
N GLY A 218 3.28 13.83 7.80
CA GLY A 218 4.55 13.35 7.24
C GLY A 218 5.23 12.23 8.03
N GLY A 219 4.65 11.82 9.15
CA GLY A 219 5.12 10.75 10.01
C GLY A 219 6.52 11.05 10.55
N LYS A 220 7.41 10.04 10.48
CA LYS A 220 8.81 10.17 10.92
C LYS A 220 9.71 10.94 9.92
N ALA A 221 9.14 11.86 9.14
CA ALA A 221 9.81 12.70 8.14
C ALA A 221 10.54 11.93 7.02
N SER A 222 10.17 10.69 6.73
CA SER A 222 10.85 9.86 5.72
C SER A 222 10.79 10.49 4.31
N PHE A 223 9.63 10.99 3.89
CA PHE A 223 9.51 11.74 2.63
C PHE A 223 10.28 13.07 2.67
N SER A 224 10.06 13.87 3.72
CA SER A 224 10.72 15.16 3.91
C SER A 224 12.26 15.07 3.84
N ILE A 225 12.86 14.05 4.46
CA ILE A 225 14.31 13.77 4.41
C ILE A 225 14.76 13.46 2.98
N ARG A 226 14.01 12.62 2.26
CA ARG A 226 14.35 12.28 0.87
C ARG A 226 14.23 13.50 -0.05
N LEU A 227 13.20 14.31 0.14
CA LEU A 227 12.98 15.53 -0.65
C LEU A 227 14.11 16.54 -0.44
N ALA A 228 14.48 16.82 0.81
CA ALA A 228 15.57 17.74 1.13
C ALA A 228 16.95 17.27 0.63
N LYS A 229 17.18 15.94 0.57
CA LYS A 229 18.38 15.37 -0.08
C LYS A 229 18.34 15.48 -1.60
N PHE A 230 17.16 15.33 -2.19
CA PHE A 230 16.96 15.38 -3.63
C PHE A 230 17.10 16.82 -4.18
N ILE A 231 16.64 17.82 -3.41
CA ILE A 231 16.67 19.23 -3.78
C ILE A 231 17.36 20.02 -2.65
N PRO A 232 18.71 20.13 -2.67
CA PRO A 232 19.42 20.90 -1.67
C PRO A 232 18.94 22.35 -1.61
N GLY A 233 18.63 22.84 -0.41
CA GLY A 233 18.16 24.22 -0.18
C GLY A 233 16.64 24.43 -0.25
N ILE A 234 15.85 23.38 -0.55
CA ILE A 234 14.39 23.45 -0.43
C ILE A 234 13.97 23.60 1.04
N ASN A 235 13.01 24.49 1.31
CA ASN A 235 12.45 24.68 2.65
C ASN A 235 11.36 23.62 2.90
N VAL A 236 11.60 22.65 3.78
CA VAL A 236 10.63 21.59 4.08
C VAL A 236 10.13 21.71 5.51
N ALA A 237 8.83 21.56 5.71
CA ALA A 237 8.23 21.36 7.01
C ALA A 237 7.47 20.03 7.07
N ASN A 238 7.68 19.27 8.14
CA ASN A 238 6.95 18.05 8.44
C ASN A 238 6.00 18.32 9.61
N LEU A 239 4.70 18.24 9.36
CA LEU A 239 3.66 18.42 10.37
C LEU A 239 3.06 17.06 10.74
N ASP A 240 3.14 16.70 12.02
CA ASP A 240 2.53 15.47 12.55
C ASP A 240 2.23 15.64 14.05
N LEU A 241 1.63 14.63 14.68
CA LEU A 241 1.32 14.64 16.09
C LEU A 241 2.60 14.79 16.95
N PRO A 242 2.53 15.45 18.12
CA PRO A 242 3.69 15.72 18.98
C PRO A 242 4.57 14.49 19.26
N GLU A 243 3.96 13.35 19.56
CA GLU A 243 4.62 12.08 19.85
C GLU A 243 5.35 11.47 18.64
N VAL A 244 4.82 11.63 17.43
CA VAL A 244 5.46 11.20 16.18
C VAL A 244 6.63 12.13 15.84
N CYS A 245 6.45 13.43 16.10
CA CYS A 245 7.47 14.45 15.86
C CYS A 245 8.77 14.20 16.64
N GLU A 246 8.72 13.57 17.82
CA GLU A 246 9.93 13.22 18.56
C GLU A 246 10.82 12.21 17.82
N GLU A 247 10.23 11.24 17.12
CA GLU A 247 10.99 10.32 16.26
C GLU A 247 11.40 10.97 14.94
N ALA A 248 10.55 11.83 14.36
CA ALA A 248 10.90 12.62 13.17
C ALA A 248 12.15 13.48 13.41
N LYS A 249 12.23 14.19 14.54
CA LYS A 249 13.42 14.98 14.95
C LYS A 249 14.69 14.13 15.01
N LYS A 250 14.61 12.92 15.57
CA LYS A 250 15.76 11.98 15.62
C LYS A 250 16.22 11.58 14.22
N ASN A 251 15.29 11.23 13.34
CA ASN A 251 15.59 10.84 11.97
C ASN A 251 16.19 12.00 11.16
N VAL A 252 15.63 13.21 11.28
CA VAL A 252 16.17 14.42 10.64
C VAL A 252 17.59 14.71 11.14
N LYS A 253 17.84 14.58 12.44
CA LYS A 253 19.17 14.75 13.03
C LYS A 253 20.16 13.70 12.51
N GLN A 254 19.77 12.43 12.48
CA GLN A 254 20.61 11.35 11.94
C GLN A 254 20.91 11.53 10.44
N ALA A 255 19.99 12.14 9.69
CA ALA A 255 20.18 12.47 8.29
C ALA A 255 21.05 13.73 8.05
N GLY A 256 21.40 14.49 9.09
CA GLY A 256 22.18 15.72 8.98
C GLY A 256 21.39 16.91 8.42
N LEU A 257 20.06 16.95 8.60
CA LEU A 257 19.16 17.90 7.94
C LEU A 257 18.38 18.80 8.92
N VAL A 258 18.89 18.99 10.14
CA VAL A 258 18.21 19.76 11.20
C VAL A 258 17.87 21.19 10.75
N ASP A 259 18.75 21.82 9.96
CA ASP A 259 18.55 23.18 9.46
C ASP A 259 17.70 23.24 8.17
N ALA A 260 17.52 22.11 7.49
CA ALA A 260 16.80 22.02 6.22
C ALA A 260 15.32 21.61 6.39
N ILE A 261 14.99 20.94 7.51
CA ILE A 261 13.65 20.39 7.76
C ILE A 261 13.12 20.87 9.10
N LYS A 262 12.05 21.65 9.05
CA LYS A 262 11.31 22.08 10.25
C LYS A 262 10.31 20.99 10.68
N ILE A 263 10.40 20.55 11.93
CA ILE A 263 9.38 19.65 12.51
C ILE A 263 8.32 20.49 13.24
N ILE A 264 7.04 20.27 12.92
CA ILE A 264 5.89 21.00 13.46
C ILE A 264 4.96 20.03 14.20
N PRO A 265 5.00 19.97 15.54
CA PRO A 265 4.07 19.14 16.31
C PRO A 265 2.67 19.78 16.31
N SER A 266 1.68 19.10 15.73
CA SER A 266 0.31 19.63 15.59
C SER A 266 -0.69 18.53 15.23
N ASN A 267 -1.94 18.70 15.64
CA ASN A 267 -3.08 17.95 15.13
C ASN A 267 -3.78 18.74 14.02
N PHE A 268 -3.62 18.30 12.77
CA PHE A 268 -4.19 18.99 11.59
C PHE A 268 -5.73 19.04 11.54
N PHE A 269 -6.45 18.33 12.41
CA PHE A 269 -7.91 18.46 12.53
C PHE A 269 -8.38 19.48 13.56
N GLU A 270 -7.52 19.85 14.49
CA GLU A 270 -7.84 20.74 15.63
C GLU A 270 -7.10 22.07 15.53
N ASP A 271 -5.86 22.04 15.06
CA ASP A 271 -4.99 23.20 14.96
C ASP A 271 -5.02 23.83 13.56
N GLU A 272 -4.54 25.06 13.47
CA GLU A 272 -4.38 25.75 12.19
C GLU A 272 -3.20 25.19 11.39
N ILE A 273 -3.44 24.88 10.11
CA ILE A 273 -2.39 24.44 9.19
C ILE A 273 -1.51 25.64 8.81
N PRO A 274 -0.17 25.58 9.03
CA PRO A 274 0.73 26.68 8.72
C PRO A 274 0.63 27.13 7.25
N SER A 275 0.53 28.45 7.05
CA SER A 275 0.55 29.07 5.73
C SER A 275 1.98 29.36 5.24
N GLY A 276 2.13 29.73 3.96
CA GLY A 276 3.41 30.17 3.39
C GLY A 276 4.17 29.12 2.57
N TYR A 277 3.56 27.96 2.33
CA TYR A 277 4.13 26.90 1.49
C TYR A 277 3.51 26.93 0.09
N ASP A 278 4.33 26.75 -0.95
CA ASP A 278 3.87 26.69 -2.34
C ASP A 278 3.39 25.28 -2.74
N LEU A 279 3.79 24.26 -1.97
CA LEU A 279 3.28 22.90 -2.07
C LEU A 279 2.90 22.34 -0.69
N VAL A 280 1.71 21.76 -0.59
CA VAL A 280 1.31 20.88 0.51
C VAL A 280 1.26 19.43 0.00
N THR A 281 1.81 18.49 0.76
CA THR A 281 1.72 17.06 0.46
C THR A 281 0.86 16.33 1.47
N LEU A 282 0.06 15.38 0.98
CA LEU A 282 -0.68 14.39 1.76
C LEU A 282 -0.31 13.00 1.24
N ILE A 283 0.58 12.31 1.95
CA ILE A 283 1.14 11.04 1.49
C ILE A 283 0.63 9.91 2.39
N ARG A 284 -0.28 9.08 1.88
CA ARG A 284 -1.01 8.05 2.65
C ARG A 284 -1.72 8.62 3.88
N VAL A 285 -2.41 9.74 3.71
CA VAL A 285 -3.16 10.42 4.79
C VAL A 285 -4.66 10.32 4.59
N LEU A 286 -5.20 10.41 3.36
CA LEU A 286 -6.65 10.45 3.20
C LEU A 286 -7.29 9.06 3.25
N TYR A 287 -6.52 8.02 2.89
CA TYR A 287 -7.02 6.67 2.70
C TYR A 287 -7.58 5.99 3.98
N ASP A 288 -7.13 6.39 5.17
CA ASP A 288 -7.55 5.85 6.47
C ASP A 288 -8.59 6.72 7.22
N HIS A 289 -8.98 7.85 6.63
CA HIS A 289 -9.95 8.77 7.21
C HIS A 289 -11.36 8.66 6.61
N SER A 290 -12.37 9.00 7.43
CA SER A 290 -13.77 9.14 7.00
C SER A 290 -13.92 10.22 5.95
N GLU A 291 -15.00 10.19 5.16
CA GLU A 291 -15.23 11.21 4.13
C GLU A 291 -15.38 12.62 4.72
N GLU A 292 -16.07 12.74 5.86
CA GLU A 292 -16.25 14.01 6.58
C GLU A 292 -14.90 14.59 7.03
N SER A 293 -14.03 13.75 7.60
CA SER A 293 -12.68 14.15 8.00
C SER A 293 -11.84 14.56 6.78
N VAL A 294 -11.92 13.80 5.68
CA VAL A 294 -11.21 14.16 4.44
C VAL A 294 -11.65 15.53 3.93
N ILE A 295 -12.96 15.81 3.84
CA ILE A 295 -13.46 17.11 3.38
C ILE A 295 -12.97 18.23 4.31
N LYS A 296 -13.08 18.04 5.63
CA LYS A 296 -12.60 19.03 6.62
C LYS A 296 -11.11 19.34 6.42
N LEU A 297 -10.26 18.31 6.29
CA LEU A 297 -8.83 18.47 6.08
C LEU A 297 -8.52 19.19 4.76
N LEU A 298 -9.18 18.81 3.67
CA LEU A 298 -9.00 19.45 2.37
C LEU A 298 -9.38 20.94 2.40
N GLN A 299 -10.44 21.31 3.12
CA GLN A 299 -10.84 22.71 3.32
C GLN A 299 -9.81 23.50 4.15
N LEU A 300 -9.26 22.90 5.20
CA LEU A 300 -8.20 23.52 6.01
C LEU A 300 -6.93 23.76 5.18
N ILE A 301 -6.52 22.78 4.37
CA ILE A 301 -5.38 22.92 3.46
C ILE A 301 -5.67 23.97 2.40
N ARG A 302 -6.89 23.99 1.84
CA ARG A 302 -7.26 25.00 0.85
C ARG A 302 -7.13 26.41 1.42
N LYS A 303 -7.46 26.61 2.70
CA LYS A 303 -7.33 27.90 3.40
C LYS A 303 -5.86 28.30 3.64
N SER A 304 -4.95 27.35 3.88
CA SER A 304 -3.53 27.63 4.14
C SER A 304 -2.69 27.89 2.88
N LEU A 305 -3.17 27.43 1.71
CA LEU A 305 -2.50 27.62 0.44
C LEU A 305 -2.59 29.05 -0.08
N SER A 306 -1.49 29.54 -0.66
CA SER A 306 -1.47 30.76 -1.45
C SER A 306 -2.24 30.59 -2.78
N SER A 307 -2.51 31.68 -3.50
CA SER A 307 -3.28 31.65 -4.76
C SER A 307 -2.67 30.78 -5.87
N ASN A 308 -1.36 30.52 -5.83
CA ASN A 308 -0.66 29.62 -6.76
C ASN A 308 -0.20 28.32 -6.09
N GLY A 309 -0.60 28.11 -4.83
CA GLY A 309 -0.26 26.93 -4.05
C GLY A 309 -0.89 25.68 -4.62
N LYS A 310 -0.20 24.55 -4.41
CA LYS A 310 -0.65 23.24 -4.90
C LYS A 310 -0.77 22.25 -3.75
N LEU A 311 -1.70 21.31 -3.92
CA LEU A 311 -1.81 20.14 -3.07
C LEU A 311 -1.46 18.90 -3.90
N LEU A 312 -0.59 18.06 -3.38
CA LEU A 312 -0.23 16.78 -3.97
C LEU A 312 -0.64 15.64 -3.02
N ILE A 313 -1.56 14.79 -3.48
CA ILE A 313 -2.03 13.61 -2.76
C ILE A 313 -1.39 12.38 -3.39
N ALA A 314 -0.79 11.51 -2.58
CA ALA A 314 -0.20 10.26 -3.04
C ALA A 314 -0.51 9.09 -2.10
N GLU A 315 -1.26 8.13 -2.60
CA GLU A 315 -1.70 6.95 -1.85
C GLU A 315 -2.15 5.84 -2.81
N PRO A 316 -2.31 4.59 -2.36
CA PRO A 316 -2.99 3.57 -3.12
C PRO A 316 -4.42 4.02 -3.46
N MET A 317 -4.79 3.96 -4.75
CA MET A 317 -6.10 4.43 -5.23
C MET A 317 -6.91 3.29 -5.84
N ALA A 318 -8.21 3.31 -5.59
CA ALA A 318 -9.14 2.35 -6.15
C ALA A 318 -9.35 2.54 -7.67
N ASN A 319 -9.80 1.48 -8.35
CA ASN A 319 -10.18 1.49 -9.77
C ASN A 319 -9.06 1.93 -10.71
N ASN A 320 -7.79 1.69 -10.37
CA ASN A 320 -6.67 1.97 -11.25
C ASN A 320 -6.73 1.10 -12.52
N ILE A 321 -6.47 1.70 -13.69
CA ILE A 321 -6.73 1.07 -14.99
C ILE A 321 -5.90 -0.22 -15.19
N PHE A 322 -4.75 -0.37 -14.52
CA PHE A 322 -3.99 -1.61 -14.52
C PHE A 322 -2.95 -1.68 -13.39
N PRO A 323 -2.80 -2.84 -12.70
CA PRO A 323 -3.77 -3.92 -12.54
C PRO A 323 -4.74 -3.62 -11.38
N GLY A 324 -5.86 -2.93 -11.68
CA GLY A 324 -6.79 -2.46 -10.63
C GLY A 324 -7.53 -3.55 -9.86
N ILE A 325 -7.77 -4.72 -10.46
CA ILE A 325 -8.65 -5.75 -9.86
C ILE A 325 -8.04 -6.34 -8.58
N SER A 326 -6.74 -6.65 -8.56
CA SER A 326 -6.07 -7.23 -7.39
C SER A 326 -5.89 -6.20 -6.27
N CYS A 327 -5.60 -4.94 -6.64
CA CYS A 327 -5.44 -3.83 -5.71
C CYS A 327 -6.78 -3.51 -5.00
N ASP A 328 -7.87 -3.42 -5.77
CA ASP A 328 -9.20 -3.13 -5.22
C ASP A 328 -9.65 -4.25 -4.26
N ALA A 329 -9.58 -5.52 -4.68
CA ALA A 329 -10.01 -6.64 -3.84
C ALA A 329 -9.25 -6.69 -2.51
N TYR A 330 -7.94 -6.42 -2.54
CA TYR A 330 -7.10 -6.37 -1.36
C TYR A 330 -7.47 -5.19 -0.43
N PHE A 331 -7.46 -3.94 -0.94
CA PHE A 331 -7.64 -2.76 -0.07
C PHE A 331 -9.05 -2.63 0.49
N TRP A 332 -10.08 -3.16 -0.20
CA TRP A 332 -11.43 -3.23 0.37
C TRP A 332 -11.46 -4.06 1.65
N PHE A 333 -10.86 -5.25 1.65
CA PHE A 333 -10.81 -6.09 2.86
C PHE A 333 -9.83 -5.53 3.89
N TYR A 334 -8.64 -5.08 3.48
CA TYR A 334 -7.62 -4.57 4.39
C TYR A 334 -8.12 -3.38 5.22
N LEU A 335 -8.74 -2.39 4.59
CA LEU A 335 -9.28 -1.22 5.29
C LEU A 335 -10.50 -1.55 6.15
N THR A 336 -11.35 -2.47 5.70
CA THR A 336 -12.48 -2.94 6.52
C THR A 336 -11.99 -3.69 7.75
N VAL A 337 -10.96 -4.54 7.63
CA VAL A 337 -10.34 -5.24 8.76
C VAL A 337 -9.65 -4.25 9.71
N MET A 338 -9.00 -3.21 9.19
CA MET A 338 -8.50 -2.11 10.03
C MET A 338 -9.61 -1.35 10.76
N GLY A 339 -10.86 -1.43 10.28
CA GLY A 339 -12.01 -0.73 10.82
C GLY A 339 -12.02 0.77 10.52
N LYS A 340 -11.15 1.25 9.61
CA LYS A 340 -10.98 2.67 9.29
C LYS A 340 -10.71 2.91 7.81
N GLY A 341 -11.15 4.06 7.33
CA GLY A 341 -10.94 4.50 5.96
C GLY A 341 -11.77 3.75 4.92
N ARG A 342 -11.54 4.07 3.65
CA ARG A 342 -12.08 3.34 2.50
C ARG A 342 -11.18 3.57 1.29
N PRO A 343 -11.02 2.59 0.40
CA PRO A 343 -10.27 2.82 -0.82
C PRO A 343 -11.04 3.82 -1.69
N ARG A 344 -10.37 4.92 -2.10
CA ARG A 344 -10.93 5.97 -2.96
C ARG A 344 -10.25 5.96 -4.30
N SER A 345 -11.01 6.14 -5.37
CA SER A 345 -10.45 6.34 -6.70
C SER A 345 -9.96 7.78 -6.89
N SER A 346 -9.04 7.98 -7.84
CA SER A 346 -8.61 9.33 -8.24
C SER A 346 -9.78 10.23 -8.64
N LYS A 347 -10.84 9.67 -9.24
CA LYS A 347 -12.05 10.43 -9.62
C LYS A 347 -12.83 10.93 -8.41
N GLU A 348 -12.96 10.11 -7.36
CA GLU A 348 -13.61 10.51 -6.12
C GLU A 348 -12.80 11.58 -5.40
N LEU A 349 -11.47 11.41 -5.30
CA LEU A 349 -10.59 12.42 -4.70
C LEU A 349 -10.67 13.76 -5.44
N ILE A 350 -10.68 13.74 -6.78
CA ILE A 350 -10.85 14.95 -7.61
C ILE A 350 -12.20 15.63 -7.35
N ALA A 351 -13.27 14.87 -7.11
CA ALA A 351 -14.57 15.44 -6.75
C ALA A 351 -14.52 16.11 -5.37
N LEU A 352 -13.98 15.42 -4.36
CA LEU A 352 -13.83 15.96 -3.00
C LEU A 352 -12.97 17.23 -2.98
N LEU A 353 -11.89 17.27 -3.78
CA LEU A 353 -11.05 18.46 -3.94
C LEU A 353 -11.85 19.64 -4.50
N ARG A 354 -12.66 19.41 -5.53
CA ARG A 354 -13.52 20.47 -6.09
C ARG A 354 -14.51 20.99 -5.04
N ASP A 355 -15.16 20.08 -4.32
CA ASP A 355 -16.14 20.41 -3.29
C ASP A 355 -15.48 21.12 -2.09
N SER A 356 -14.17 20.94 -1.91
CA SER A 356 -13.35 21.62 -0.90
C SER A 356 -12.74 22.95 -1.36
N GLY A 357 -13.08 23.42 -2.57
CA GLY A 357 -12.70 24.75 -3.06
C GLY A 357 -11.43 24.81 -3.91
N PHE A 358 -10.87 23.67 -4.34
CA PHE A 358 -9.74 23.65 -5.29
C PHE A 358 -10.23 23.92 -6.72
N SER A 359 -9.54 24.79 -7.44
CA SER A 359 -9.94 25.25 -8.78
C SER A 359 -9.75 24.20 -9.87
N LYS A 360 -8.67 23.42 -9.78
CA LYS A 360 -8.34 22.34 -10.73
C LYS A 360 -7.75 21.15 -10.00
N ALA A 361 -8.05 19.94 -10.48
CA ALA A 361 -7.41 18.72 -10.02
C ALA A 361 -7.28 17.70 -11.15
N ARG A 362 -6.17 16.97 -11.15
CA ARG A 362 -5.88 15.92 -12.15
C ARG A 362 -5.02 14.81 -11.57
N CYS A 363 -5.19 13.60 -12.10
CA CYS A 363 -4.32 12.47 -11.80
C CYS A 363 -3.02 12.59 -12.61
N LEU A 364 -1.88 12.30 -11.97
CA LEU A 364 -0.57 12.19 -12.61
C LEU A 364 -0.28 10.71 -12.91
N LYS A 365 0.47 10.47 -13.98
CA LYS A 365 0.86 9.11 -14.37
C LYS A 365 2.04 8.67 -13.51
N THR A 366 1.91 7.54 -12.83
CA THR A 366 3.00 6.87 -12.11
C THR A 366 3.49 5.65 -12.88
N THR A 367 4.71 5.21 -12.59
CA THR A 367 5.31 4.01 -13.21
C THR A 367 4.67 2.73 -12.67
N LEU A 368 4.33 2.69 -11.38
CA LEU A 368 3.68 1.57 -10.70
C LEU A 368 2.37 2.01 -10.02
N PRO A 369 1.27 2.16 -10.78
CA PRO A 369 -0.04 2.55 -10.23
C PRO A 369 -0.62 1.60 -9.18
N ILE A 370 -0.10 0.37 -9.10
CA ILE A 370 -0.49 -0.60 -8.06
C ILE A 370 -0.02 -0.17 -6.67
N GLN A 371 1.13 0.51 -6.58
CA GLN A 371 1.70 0.98 -5.32
C GLN A 371 1.11 2.32 -4.90
N THR A 372 0.95 3.24 -5.86
CA THR A 372 0.56 4.63 -5.57
C THR A 372 -0.05 5.29 -6.81
N GLY A 373 -1.20 5.93 -6.62
CA GLY A 373 -1.72 6.96 -7.51
C GLY A 373 -1.35 8.35 -6.99
N VAL A 374 -1.25 9.33 -7.89
CA VAL A 374 -0.90 10.71 -7.53
C VAL A 374 -1.96 11.66 -8.09
N VAL A 375 -2.54 12.51 -7.25
CA VAL A 375 -3.46 13.57 -7.65
C VAL A 375 -2.84 14.92 -7.31
N LEU A 376 -2.80 15.81 -8.29
CA LEU A 376 -2.37 17.20 -8.13
C LEU A 376 -3.60 18.10 -8.17
N ALA A 377 -3.71 19.00 -7.19
CA ALA A 377 -4.72 20.04 -7.14
C ALA A 377 -4.07 21.43 -7.06
N GLU A 378 -4.77 22.42 -7.60
CA GLU A 378 -4.41 23.84 -7.56
C GLU A 378 -5.43 24.57 -6.69
N ALA A 379 -4.97 25.51 -5.86
CA ALA A 379 -5.83 26.36 -5.04
C ALA A 379 -6.95 27.02 -5.87
#